data_AF-A0A1D2QBC6-F1
#
_entry.id   AF-A0A1D2QBC6-F1
#
_cell.length_a   1.000
_cell.length_b   1.000
_cell.length_c   1.000
_cell.angle_alpha   90.00
_cell.angle_beta   90.00
_cell.angle_gamma   90.00
#
_symmetry.space_group_name_H-M   'P 1'
#
loop_
_entity.id
_entity.type
_entity.pdbx_description
1 polymer ?
#
loop_
_entity_poly.entity_id
_entity_poly.type
_entity_poly.pdbx_seq_one_letter_code
_entity_poly.pdbx_strand_id
1 'polypeptide(L)' 'MISNRRSPLTPLAQESLETLANALPSEGELTYEQAYATLKDREELEQPAAEDIIERLYMRGHIYEVEGKIRLTDHRPE' A
#
# COMPACT_ATOMS: atom_id res chain seq x y z
N MET A 1 22.89 -12.70 -5.56
CA MET A 1 21.49 -12.25 -5.47
C MET A 1 21.12 -12.20 -4.00
N ILE A 2 20.97 -11.00 -3.43
CA ILE A 2 20.60 -10.85 -2.02
C ILE A 2 19.11 -11.15 -1.95
N SER A 3 18.77 -12.39 -1.62
CA SER A 3 17.41 -12.80 -1.28
C SER A 3 17.05 -12.09 0.01
N ASN A 4 16.48 -10.89 -0.12
CA ASN A 4 15.83 -10.20 0.97
C ASN A 4 14.67 -11.11 1.41
N ARG A 5 14.91 -11.94 2.43
CA ARG A 5 13.92 -12.80 3.07
C ARG A 5 12.90 -11.94 3.83
N ARG A 6 12.25 -10.99 3.14
CA ARG A 6 10.95 -10.50 3.59
C ARG A 6 10.04 -11.70 3.41
N SER A 7 9.51 -12.24 4.50
CA SER A 7 8.40 -13.20 4.41
C SER A 7 7.39 -12.65 3.41
N PRO A 8 6.85 -13.49 2.51
CA PRO A 8 5.93 -13.03 1.49
C PRO A 8 4.82 -12.22 2.16
N LEU A 9 4.40 -11.13 1.52
CA LEU A 9 3.20 -10.42 1.95
C LEU A 9 2.07 -11.43 2.08
N THR A 10 1.21 -11.24 3.09
CA THR A 10 -0.02 -12.00 3.16
C THR A 10 -0.82 -11.74 1.89
N PRO A 11 -1.61 -12.70 1.38
CA PRO A 11 -2.41 -12.51 0.17
C PRO A 11 -3.20 -11.21 0.21
N LEU A 12 -3.86 -10.93 1.34
CA LEU A 12 -4.56 -9.67 1.59
C LEU A 12 -3.67 -8.43 1.46
N ALA A 13 -2.44 -8.44 2.00
CA ALA A 13 -1.56 -7.28 1.91
C ALA A 13 -1.04 -7.06 0.48
N GLN A 14 -0.90 -8.14 -0.30
CA GLN A 14 -0.56 -8.07 -1.71
C GLN A 14 -1.72 -7.49 -2.53
N GLU A 15 -2.95 -7.97 -2.30
CA GLU A 15 -4.16 -7.45 -2.95
C GLU A 15 -4.42 -5.98 -2.60
N SER A 16 -4.21 -5.60 -1.33
CA SER A 16 -4.24 -4.21 -0.88
C SER A 16 -3.21 -3.35 -1.58
N LEU A 17 -1.98 -3.84 -1.73
CA LEU A 17 -0.92 -3.12 -2.41
C LEU A 17 -1.28 -2.85 -3.88
N GLU A 18 -1.79 -3.86 -4.59
CA GLU A 18 -2.24 -3.74 -5.97
C GLU A 18 -3.45 -2.82 -6.08
N THR A 19 -4.38 -2.89 -5.13
CA THR A 19 -5.56 -2.02 -5.06
C THR A 19 -5.16 -0.56 -4.89
N LEU A 20 -4.25 -0.27 -3.96
CA LEU A 20 -3.70 1.07 -3.74
C LEU A 20 -2.95 1.56 -4.98
N ALA A 21 -2.19 0.68 -5.65
CA ALA A 21 -1.48 1.01 -6.88
C ALA A 21 -2.43 1.36 -8.03
N ASN A 22 -3.54 0.63 -8.17
CA ASN A 22 -4.56 0.94 -9.19
C ASN A 22 -5.36 2.20 -8.86
N ALA A 23 -5.46 2.57 -7.58
CA ALA A 23 -6.14 3.79 -7.14
C ALA A 23 -5.23 5.03 -7.16
N LEU A 24 -3.94 4.87 -7.47
CA LEU A 24 -3.00 5.98 -7.54
C LEU A 24 -3.43 7.00 -8.61
N PRO A 25 -3.49 8.30 -8.26
CA PRO A 25 -3.56 9.35 -9.27
C PRO A 25 -2.23 9.39 -10.04
N SER A 26 -2.23 10.05 -11.21
CA SER A 26 -1.04 10.16 -12.08
C SER A 26 0.21 10.76 -11.40
N GLU A 27 0.03 11.42 -10.25
CA GLU A 27 1.12 11.96 -9.41
C GLU A 27 1.89 10.87 -8.64
N GLY A 28 1.34 9.66 -8.54
CA GLY A 28 1.98 8.52 -7.88
C GLY A 28 1.95 8.59 -6.35
N GLU A 29 1.04 9.38 -5.76
CA GLU A 29 0.91 9.59 -4.32
C GLU A 29 -0.55 9.51 -3.87
N LEU A 30 -0.79 9.02 -2.65
CA LEU A 30 -2.10 8.89 -2.01
C LEU A 30 -2.06 9.59 -0.65
N THR A 31 -3.13 10.22 -0.21
CA THR A 31 -3.26 10.52 1.23
C THR A 31 -3.64 9.27 2.01
N TYR A 32 -3.38 9.24 3.33
CA TYR A 32 -3.88 8.17 4.20
C TYR A 32 -5.39 8.01 4.11
N GLU A 33 -6.14 9.12 4.06
CA GLU A 33 -7.59 9.08 3.88
C GLU A 33 -8.01 8.40 2.57
N GLN A 34 -7.31 8.68 1.47
CA GLN A 34 -7.58 8.02 0.18
C GLN A 34 -7.22 6.54 0.23
N ALA A 35 -6.12 6.19 0.87
CA ALA A 35 -5.72 4.79 1.03
C ALA A 35 -6.76 4.02 1.86
N TYR A 36 -7.18 4.57 3.01
CA TYR A 36 -8.23 3.97 3.83
C TYR A 36 -9.57 3.86 3.10
N ALA A 37 -9.99 4.91 2.38
CA ALA A 37 -11.21 4.89 1.59
C ALA A 37 -11.15 3.82 0.50
N THR A 38 -10.00 3.67 -0.16
CA THR A 38 -9.79 2.67 -1.22
C THR A 38 -9.84 1.25 -0.66
N LEU A 39 -9.11 0.99 0.42
CA LEU A 39 -9.09 -0.33 1.07
C LEU A 39 -10.48 -0.71 1.61
N LYS A 40 -11.22 0.27 2.13
CA LYS A 40 -12.60 0.07 2.56
C LYS A 40 -13.55 -0.23 1.41
N ASP A 41 -13.45 0.49 0.29
CA ASP A 41 -14.35 0.33 -0.86
C ASP A 41 -14.09 -0.97 -1.63
N ARG A 42 -12.80 -1.33 -1.80
CA ARG A 42 -12.39 -2.43 -2.68
C ARG A 42 -12.21 -3.76 -1.96
N GLU A 43 -11.78 -3.72 -0.71
CA GLU A 43 -11.46 -4.92 0.08
C GLU A 43 -12.34 -5.06 1.33
N GLU A 44 -13.34 -4.18 1.48
CA GLU A 44 -14.25 -4.15 2.63
C GLU A 44 -13.50 -4.07 3.99
N LEU A 45 -12.29 -3.50 3.97
CA LEU A 45 -11.45 -3.40 5.16
C LEU A 45 -11.91 -2.24 6.05
N GLU A 46 -12.10 -2.56 7.33
CA GLU A 46 -12.31 -1.53 8.34
C GLU A 46 -11.02 -0.75 8.61
N GLN A 47 -11.15 0.48 9.10
CA GLN A 47 -10.03 1.37 9.38
C GLN A 47 -8.87 0.73 10.18
N PRO A 48 -9.09 -0.02 11.28
CA PRO A 48 -7.98 -0.66 12.00
C PRO A 48 -7.28 -1.75 11.18
N ALA A 49 -8.00 -2.48 10.33
CA ALA A 49 -7.39 -3.48 9.45
C ALA A 49 -6.60 -2.82 8.32
N ALA A 50 -7.14 -1.75 7.74
CA ALA A 50 -6.48 -0.96 6.72
C ALA A 50 -5.18 -0.32 7.27
N GLU A 51 -5.20 0.17 8.52
CA GLU A 51 -4.01 0.70 9.19
C GLU A 51 -2.93 -0.38 9.40
N ASP A 52 -3.29 -1.58 9.89
CA ASP A 52 -2.35 -2.71 10.01
C ASP A 52 -1.73 -3.11 8.65
N ILE A 53 -2.54 -3.11 7.57
CA ILE A 53 -2.06 -3.37 6.22
C ILE A 53 -1.05 -2.30 5.77
N ILE A 54 -1.40 -1.02 5.90
CA ILE A 54 -0.54 0.10 5.50
C ILE A 54 0.77 0.06 6.31
N GLU A 55 0.70 -0.14 7.62
CA GLU A 55 1.87 -0.26 8.47
C GLU A 55 2.78 -1.43 8.03
N ARG A 56 2.20 -2.59 7.69
CA ARG A 56 2.95 -3.72 7.16
C ARG A 56 3.61 -3.39 5.83
N LEU A 57 2.91 -2.74 4.91
CA LEU A 57 3.48 -2.33 3.63
C LEU A 57 4.62 -1.32 3.83
N TYR A 58 4.49 -0.42 4.80
CA TYR A 58 5.51 0.56 5.17
C TYR A 58 6.74 -0.11 5.78
N MET A 59 6.56 -0.97 6.80
CA MET A 59 7.66 -1.72 7.42
C MET A 59 8.38 -2.63 6.43
N ARG A 60 7.66 -3.11 5.41
CA ARG A 60 8.21 -3.91 4.33
C ARG A 60 8.82 -3.05 3.22
N GLY A 61 8.72 -1.73 3.25
CA GLY A 61 9.27 -0.84 2.22
C GLY A 61 8.63 -1.03 0.84
N HIS A 62 7.35 -1.39 0.81
CA HIS A 62 6.52 -1.33 -0.40
C HIS A 62 5.89 0.05 -0.56
N ILE A 63 5.63 0.73 0.56
CA ILE A 63 5.23 2.14 0.59
C ILE A 63 6.16 2.94 1.50
N TYR A 64 6.19 4.24 1.30
CA TYR A 64 6.90 5.19 2.14
C TYR A 64 6.08 6.47 2.28
N GLU A 65 6.26 7.18 3.39
CA GLU A 65 5.59 8.45 3.63
C GLU A 65 6.45 9.60 3.11
N VAL A 66 5.84 10.51 2.35
CA VAL A 66 6.43 11.77 1.88
C VAL A 66 5.42 12.88 2.16
N GLU A 67 5.80 13.84 3.01
CA GLU A 67 4.95 15.01 3.32
C GLU A 67 3.54 14.63 3.83
N GLY A 68 3.42 13.55 4.59
CA GLY A 68 2.13 13.04 5.09
C GLY A 68 1.29 12.29 4.04
N LYS A 69 1.86 12.00 2.87
CA LYS A 69 1.27 11.18 1.81
C LYS A 69 1.99 9.85 1.68
N ILE A 70 1.25 8.82 1.31
CA ILE A 70 1.76 7.50 0.98
C ILE A 70 2.21 7.47 -0.47
N ARG A 71 3.43 7.01 -0.69
CA ARG A 71 4.01 6.80 -2.01
C ARG A 71 4.44 5.36 -2.17
N LEU A 72 4.11 4.76 -3.32
CA LEU A 72 4.39 3.36 -3.63
C LEU A 72 5.79 3.22 -4.25
N THR A 73 6.56 2.25 -3.77
CA THR A 73 7.98 2.05 -4.15
C THR A 73 8.14 1.27 -5.45
N ASP A 74 7.14 0.46 -5.81
CA ASP A 74 7.20 -0.47 -6.96
C ASP A 74 6.24 -0.10 -8.09
N HIS A 75 5.82 1.16 -8.19
CA HIS A 75 5.04 1.59 -9.35
C HIS A 75 5.99 2.03 -10.47
N ARG A 76 6.54 1.05 -11.20
CA ARG A 76 7.08 1.31 -12.53
C ARG A 76 5.90 1.30 -13.51
N PRO A 77 5.49 2.47 -14.05
CA PRO A 77 4.71 2.45 -15.27
C PRO A 77 5.63 1.96 -16.38
N GLU A 78 5.40 0.75 -16.88
CA GLU A 78 5.93 0.30 -18.18
C GLU A 78 5.02 0.81 -19.31
#